data_AF-A0A957HKH7-F1
#
_entry.id   AF-A0A957HKH7-F1
#
_cell.length_a   1.000
_cell.length_b   1.000
_cell.length_c   1.000
_cell.angle_alpha   90.00
_cell.angle_beta   90.00
_cell.angle_gamma   90.00
#
_symmetry.space_group_name_H-M   'P 1'
#
loop_
_entity.id
_entity.type
_entity.pdbx_description
1 polymer ?
#
loop_
_entity_poly.entity_id
_entity_poly.type
_entity_poly.pdbx_seq_one_letter_code
_entity_poly.pdbx_strand_id
1 'polypeptide(L)'
;MKLHCLTWGDMAAEQTAVLIHGVTSNAQSWVRVGPRLAEQGYYVVAPSLRGHGPSPKADGRYSLDEMASDLAENVPQNPTFVIGHSFGGVMAIVAE
;
A
#
# COMPACT_ATOMS: atom_id res chain seq x y z
N MET A 1 5.86 11.00 3.77
CA MET A 1 5.01 11.30 4.97
C MET A 1 4.47 10.00 5.58
N LYS A 2 4.08 9.96 6.87
CA LYS A 2 3.56 8.71 7.48
C LYS A 2 2.14 8.40 7.00
N LEU A 3 1.99 7.32 6.24
CA LEU A 3 0.71 6.82 5.75
C LEU A 3 0.06 5.88 6.77
N HIS A 4 -1.28 5.85 6.76
CA HIS A 4 -2.02 4.84 7.49
C HIS A 4 -2.03 3.53 6.70
N CYS A 5 -1.51 2.46 7.29
CA CYS A 5 -1.46 1.13 6.69
C CYS A 5 -2.32 0.15 7.48
N LEU A 6 -3.09 -0.68 6.76
CA LEU A 6 -3.60 -1.93 7.32
C LEU A 6 -2.55 -3.01 7.11
N THR A 7 -2.43 -3.90 8.08
CA THR A 7 -1.48 -5.03 8.00
C THR A 7 -2.16 -6.32 8.40
N TRP A 8 -1.74 -7.42 7.79
CA TRP A 8 -2.20 -8.78 8.10
C TRP A 8 -1.01 -9.75 8.03
N GLY A 9 -1.06 -10.80 8.85
CA GLY A 9 0.01 -11.81 8.92
C GLY A 9 1.13 -11.46 9.91
N ASP A 10 2.12 -12.33 9.98
CA ASP A 10 3.29 -12.16 10.85
C ASP A 10 4.30 -11.23 10.16
N MET A 11 4.71 -10.16 10.85
CA MET A 11 5.72 -9.22 10.36
C MET A 11 7.10 -9.88 10.15
N ALA A 12 7.36 -11.03 10.76
CA ALA A 12 8.57 -11.82 10.57
C ALA A 12 8.50 -12.79 9.36
N ALA A 13 7.39 -12.82 8.61
CA ALA A 13 7.27 -13.67 7.44
C ALA A 13 8.32 -13.32 6.36
N GLU A 14 8.90 -14.34 5.73
CA GLU A 14 9.87 -14.15 4.64
C GLU A 14 9.23 -13.57 3.38
N GLN A 15 7.95 -13.87 3.14
CA GLN A 15 7.20 -13.39 1.99
C GLN A 15 6.37 -12.18 2.37
N THR A 16 6.43 -11.12 1.56
CA THR A 16 5.70 -9.88 1.82
C THR A 16 4.89 -9.45 0.60
N ALA A 17 3.72 -8.87 0.83
CA ALA A 17 2.82 -8.42 -0.22
C ALA A 17 2.37 -6.97 0.05
N VAL A 18 2.44 -6.12 -0.97
CA VAL A 18 1.97 -4.74 -0.89
C VAL A 18 0.71 -4.56 -1.75
N LEU A 19 -0.36 -4.03 -1.15
CA LEU A 19 -1.66 -3.88 -1.81
C LEU A 19 -2.05 -2.40 -1.93
N ILE A 20 -2.04 -1.86 -3.15
CA ILE A 20 -2.24 -0.43 -3.43
C ILE A 20 -3.63 -0.21 -4.02
N HIS A 21 -4.45 0.58 -3.34
CA HIS A 21 -5.81 0.88 -3.77
C HIS A 21 -5.85 1.87 -4.95
N GLY A 22 -7.00 1.96 -5.62
CA GLY A 22 -7.25 2.93 -6.70
C GLY A 22 -7.69 4.30 -6.20
N VAL A 23 -7.85 5.25 -7.13
CA VAL A 23 -8.36 6.59 -6.83
C VAL A 23 -9.73 6.51 -6.13
N THR A 24 -10.03 7.50 -5.28
CA THR A 24 -11.27 7.60 -4.48
C THR A 24 -11.50 6.45 -3.48
N SER A 25 -10.51 5.61 -3.23
CA SER A 25 -10.60 4.49 -2.28
C SER A 25 -9.59 4.61 -1.14
N ASN A 26 -9.42 3.58 -0.31
CA ASN A 26 -8.39 3.48 0.71
C ASN A 26 -8.04 2.00 1.01
N ALA A 27 -7.16 1.75 1.99
CA ALA A 27 -6.71 0.41 2.38
C ALA A 27 -7.83 -0.59 2.68
N GLN A 28 -9.03 -0.13 3.08
CA GLN A 28 -10.18 -1.00 3.36
C GLN A 28 -10.67 -1.79 2.14
N SER A 29 -10.29 -1.40 0.91
CA SER A 29 -10.56 -2.22 -0.29
C SER A 29 -9.98 -3.63 -0.20
N TRP A 30 -8.96 -3.83 0.63
CA TRP A 30 -8.21 -5.07 0.72
C TRP A 30 -8.62 -5.99 1.87
N VAL A 31 -9.63 -5.65 2.67
CA VAL A 31 -10.03 -6.45 3.85
C VAL A 31 -10.46 -7.89 3.53
N ARG A 32 -10.81 -8.19 2.27
CA ARG A 32 -11.12 -9.57 1.82
C ARG A 32 -9.92 -10.31 1.24
N VAL A 33 -8.89 -9.58 0.81
CA VAL A 33 -7.70 -10.14 0.14
C VAL A 33 -6.54 -10.28 1.13
N GLY A 34 -6.29 -9.25 1.94
CA GLY A 34 -5.21 -9.21 2.91
C GLY A 34 -5.18 -10.40 3.88
N PRO A 35 -6.29 -10.71 4.58
CA PRO A 35 -6.34 -11.89 5.45
C PRO A 35 -6.09 -13.21 4.72
N ARG A 36 -6.58 -13.36 3.48
CA ARG A 36 -6.40 -14.59 2.70
C ARG A 36 -4.94 -14.79 2.28
N LEU A 37 -4.23 -13.72 1.94
CA LEU A 37 -2.80 -13.78 1.67
C LEU A 37 -2.00 -14.07 2.95
N ALA A 38 -2.40 -13.48 4.08
CA ALA A 38 -1.80 -13.78 5.38
C ALA A 38 -1.97 -15.25 5.79
N GLU A 39 -3.12 -15.86 5.51
CA GLU A 39 -3.35 -17.30 5.69
C GLU A 39 -2.43 -18.17 4.82
N GLN A 40 -1.90 -17.63 3.71
CA GLN A 40 -0.88 -18.29 2.88
C GLN A 40 0.56 -18.01 3.33
N GLY A 41 0.76 -17.34 4.47
CA GLY A 41 2.08 -17.08 5.05
C GLY A 41 2.73 -15.75 4.65
N TYR A 42 2.00 -14.82 4.03
CA TYR A 42 2.53 -13.51 3.68
C TYR A 42 2.37 -12.50 4.82
N TYR A 43 3.36 -11.63 5.01
CA TYR A 43 3.13 -10.34 5.66
C TYR A 43 2.56 -9.36 4.64
N VAL A 44 1.32 -8.91 4.86
CA VAL A 44 0.61 -8.07 3.91
C VAL A 44 0.50 -6.65 4.44
N VAL A 45 0.86 -5.67 3.62
CA VAL A 45 0.76 -4.25 3.93
C VAL A 45 -0.11 -3.55 2.89
N ALA A 46 -1.17 -2.88 3.33
CA ALA A 46 -2.05 -2.08 2.48
C ALA A 46 -2.03 -0.61 2.95
N PRO A 47 -1.25 0.27 2.32
CA PRO A 47 -1.27 1.70 2.62
C PRO A 47 -2.55 2.35 2.10
N SER A 48 -3.06 3.36 2.82
CA SER A 48 -3.93 4.37 2.23
C SER A 48 -3.05 5.49 1.68
N LEU A 49 -3.15 5.76 0.38
CA LEU A 49 -2.38 6.82 -0.28
C LEU A 49 -2.64 8.17 0.40
N ARG A 50 -1.71 9.12 0.23
CA ARG A 50 -1.90 10.48 0.73
C ARG A 50 -3.28 11.02 0.35
N GLY A 51 -3.92 11.71 1.30
CA GLY A 51 -5.27 12.26 1.17
C GLY A 51 -6.42 11.25 1.19
N HIS A 52 -6.14 9.95 1.34
CA HIS A 52 -7.16 8.90 1.34
C HIS A 52 -7.25 8.20 2.70
N GLY A 53 -8.48 7.82 3.09
CA GLY A 53 -8.74 7.13 4.35
C GLY A 53 -8.22 7.95 5.54
N PRO A 54 -7.55 7.31 6.52
CA PRO A 54 -6.95 8.01 7.65
C PRO A 54 -5.58 8.66 7.34
N SER A 55 -5.04 8.51 6.13
CA SER A 55 -3.75 9.12 5.79
C SER A 55 -3.86 10.65 5.70
N PRO A 56 -2.81 11.39 6.08
CA PRO A 56 -2.81 12.84 6.02
C PRO A 56 -3.08 13.36 4.61
N LYS A 57 -3.71 14.53 4.52
CA LYS A 57 -3.81 15.29 3.27
C LYS A 57 -2.53 16.13 3.14
N ALA A 58 -1.98 16.18 1.93
CA ALA A 58 -0.88 17.08 1.63
C ALA A 58 -1.40 18.50 1.43
N ASP A 59 -0.70 19.48 1.99
CA ASP A 59 -0.91 20.90 1.70
C ASP A 59 -0.25 21.20 0.35
N GLY A 60 -0.98 20.98 -0.76
CA GLY A 60 -0.50 21.26 -2.10
C GLY A 60 -0.58 20.08 -3.07
N ARG A 61 0.54 19.73 -3.70
CA ARG A 61 0.57 18.87 -4.89
C ARG A 61 0.47 17.37 -4.57
N TYR A 62 -0.13 16.67 -5.52
CA TYR A 62 -0.20 15.21 -5.58
C TYR A 62 0.54 14.76 -6.84
N SER A 63 1.85 15.04 -6.90
CA SER A 63 2.67 14.52 -8.00
C SER A 63 2.89 13.02 -7.84
N LEU A 64 3.10 12.31 -8.95
CA LEU A 64 3.36 10.87 -8.93
C LEU A 64 4.61 10.55 -8.11
N ASP A 65 5.67 11.34 -8.27
CA ASP A 65 6.95 11.16 -7.56
C ASP A 65 6.78 11.28 -6.04
N GLU A 66 6.05 12.29 -5.57
CA GLU A 66 5.80 12.45 -4.13
C GLU A 66 4.93 11.32 -3.56
N MET A 67 3.95 10.85 -4.33
CA MET A 67 3.13 9.70 -3.94
C MET A 67 3.92 8.40 -3.92
N ALA A 68 4.87 8.22 -4.85
CA ALA A 68 5.75 7.06 -4.91
C ALA A 68 6.76 7.08 -3.74
N SER A 69 7.34 8.25 -3.44
CA SER A 69 8.20 8.44 -2.27
C SER A 69 7.48 8.10 -0.98
N ASP A 70 6.24 8.57 -0.81
CA ASP A 70 5.44 8.19 0.36
C ASP A 70 5.21 6.68 0.46
N LEU A 71 4.93 6.01 -0.66
CA LEU A 71 4.75 4.56 -0.65
C LEU A 71 6.03 3.87 -0.21
N ALA A 72 7.16 4.16 -0.85
CA ALA A 72 8.46 3.56 -0.56
C ALA A 72 8.88 3.75 0.91
N GLU A 73 8.54 4.89 1.52
CA GLU A 73 8.79 5.17 2.94
C GLU A 73 7.93 4.36 3.92
N ASN A 74 6.77 3.83 3.48
CA ASN A 74 5.76 3.23 4.37
C ASN A 74 5.49 1.75 4.11
N VAL A 75 6.10 1.15 3.10
CA VAL A 75 5.94 -0.27 2.77
C VAL A 75 7.27 -1.02 2.86
N PRO A 76 7.26 -2.35 3.05
CA PRO A 76 8.48 -3.14 3.04
C PRO A 76 9.28 -2.94 1.76
N GLN A 77 10.60 -2.86 1.90
CA GLN A 77 11.51 -2.82 0.75
C GLN A 77 11.55 -4.19 0.07
N ASN A 78 11.60 -4.20 -1.27
CA ASN A 78 11.64 -5.42 -2.09
C ASN A 78 10.54 -6.44 -1.74
N PRO A 79 9.26 -6.06 -1.83
CA PRO A 79 8.19 -6.99 -1.53
C PRO A 79 8.18 -8.17 -2.51
N THR A 80 7.70 -9.33 -2.08
CA THR A 80 7.59 -10.52 -2.96
C THR A 80 6.71 -10.23 -4.16
N PHE A 81 5.64 -9.47 -3.98
CA PHE A 81 4.88 -8.87 -5.07
C PHE A 81 4.11 -7.63 -4.63
N VAL A 82 3.71 -6.83 -5.61
CA VAL A 82 2.82 -5.68 -5.45
C VAL A 82 1.54 -5.91 -6.25
N ILE A 83 0.39 -5.66 -5.64
CA ILE A 83 -0.91 -5.65 -6.33
C ILE A 83 -1.45 -4.22 -6.33
N GLY A 84 -1.58 -3.62 -7.50
CA GLY A 84 -2.19 -2.32 -7.68
C GLY A 84 -3.53 -2.40 -8.39
N HIS A 85 -4.58 -1.78 -7.83
CA HIS A 85 -5.88 -1.66 -8.51
C HIS A 85 -6.05 -0.28 -9.15
N SER A 86 -6.34 -0.24 -10.46
CA SER A 86 -6.56 1.03 -11.19
C SER A 86 -5.38 1.99 -11.02
N PHE A 87 -5.58 3.17 -10.43
CA PHE A 87 -4.50 4.11 -10.09
C PHE A 87 -3.41 3.50 -9.20
N GLY A 88 -3.77 2.53 -8.34
CA GLY A 88 -2.79 1.78 -7.56
C GLY A 88 -1.83 0.94 -8.41
N GLY A 89 -2.26 0.53 -9.62
CA GLY A 89 -1.39 -0.12 -10.60
C GLY A 89 -0.37 0.83 -11.20
N VAL A 90 -0.76 2.08 -11.49
CA VAL A 90 0.18 3.14 -11.89
C VAL A 90 1.20 3.38 -10.78
N MET A 91 0.73 3.49 -9.54
CA MET A 91 1.62 3.69 -8.40
C MET A 91 2.57 2.52 -8.15
N ALA A 92 2.15 1.28 -8.42
CA ALA A 92 3.02 0.11 -8.32
C ALA A 92 4.20 0.17 -9.30
N ILE A 93 4.00 0.76 -10.49
CA ILE A 93 5.03 0.91 -11.52
C ILE A 93 5.94 2.10 -11.21
N VAL A 94 5.39 3.22 -10.74
CA VAL A 94 6.18 4.44 -10.47
C VAL A 94 6.99 4.33 -9.18
N ALA A 95 6.56 3.50 -8.23
CA ALA A 95 7.25 3.29 -6.96
C ALA A 95 8.27 2.12 -6.98
N GLU A 96 8.47 1.48 -8.14
CA GLU A 96 9.58 0.54 -8.38
C GLU A 96 10.91 1.29 -8.54
#